data_AF-A0A0G2EE11-F1
#
_entry.id   AF-A0A0G2EE11-F1
#
_cell.length_a   1.000
_cell.length_b   1.000
_cell.length_c   1.000
_cell.angle_alpha   90.00
_cell.angle_beta   90.00
_cell.angle_gamma   90.00
#
_symmetry.space_group_name_H-M   'P 1'
#
loop_
_entity.id
_entity.type
_entity.pdbx_description
1 polymer ?
#
loop_
_entity_poly.entity_id
_entity_poly.type
_entity_poly.pdbx_seq_one_letter_code
_entity_poly.pdbx_strand_id
1 'polypeptide(L)'
;MSDPSTLSAAVQGSHTVFLVTTPAWGAGAPDAELTDGKNVADACKAAGVQHLVFSSLLHVTKETGGRLKHVPRFDHKADVEAYIRASGVPATFGEDGVFTLAYPVGADARFPLIEIGEDMGKYVVASIKQRTKVLGAQVLAAADYYTPTRILKEFEEVTGQKTRFVQVDPQAYKAALPMPDAIAQELLENHLFIGEPGYFAGKDLKSSLDLLAEVGLKPTSFKEYLEKNKSAFA
;
A
#
# COMPACT_ATOMS: atom_id res chain seq x y z
N MET A 1 5.06 -20.65 -5.56
CA MET A 1 5.51 -20.48 -6.96
C MET A 1 6.92 -21.03 -7.17
N SER A 2 7.72 -21.08 -6.11
CA SER A 2 9.07 -21.65 -6.11
C SER A 2 9.14 -23.16 -6.36
N ASP A 3 8.08 -23.91 -6.04
CA ASP A 3 7.94 -25.33 -6.37
C ASP A 3 7.10 -25.51 -7.66
N PRO A 4 7.73 -25.84 -8.80
CA PRO A 4 7.02 -26.04 -10.06
C PRO A 4 5.99 -27.17 -10.03
N SER A 5 6.19 -28.18 -9.17
CA SER A 5 5.34 -29.37 -9.14
C SER A 5 3.90 -29.07 -8.70
N THR A 6 3.73 -28.00 -7.91
CA THR A 6 2.42 -27.53 -7.43
C THR A 6 1.65 -26.69 -8.45
N LEU A 7 2.34 -26.12 -9.45
CA LEU A 7 1.76 -25.11 -10.33
C LEU A 7 0.89 -25.69 -11.44
N SER A 8 1.23 -26.88 -11.94
CA SER A 8 0.45 -27.52 -13.01
C SER A 8 -1.00 -27.72 -12.57
N ALA A 9 -1.22 -28.23 -11.35
CA ALA A 9 -2.57 -28.41 -10.81
C ALA A 9 -3.32 -27.08 -10.62
N ALA A 10 -2.61 -26.00 -10.30
CA ALA A 10 -3.20 -24.68 -10.05
C ALA A 10 -3.68 -23.97 -11.34
N VAL A 11 -3.05 -24.25 -12.48
CA VAL A 11 -3.38 -23.60 -13.77
C VAL A 11 -4.16 -24.50 -14.73
N GLN A 12 -4.27 -25.80 -14.43
CA GLN A 12 -4.94 -26.76 -15.30
C GLN A 12 -6.41 -26.38 -15.55
N GLY A 13 -6.80 -26.30 -16.83
CA GLY A 13 -8.17 -25.97 -17.24
C GLY A 13 -8.52 -24.47 -17.18
N SER A 14 -7.60 -23.62 -16.73
CA SER A 14 -7.80 -22.17 -16.69
C SER A 14 -7.69 -21.55 -18.09
N HIS A 15 -8.67 -20.73 -18.45
CA HIS A 15 -8.57 -19.88 -19.65
C HIS A 15 -7.57 -18.73 -19.44
N THR A 16 -7.67 -18.05 -18.30
CA THR A 16 -6.86 -16.88 -17.94
C THR A 16 -6.17 -17.11 -16.60
N VAL A 17 -4.92 -16.68 -16.48
CA VAL A 17 -4.14 -16.66 -15.23
C VAL A 17 -3.67 -15.24 -14.97
N PHE A 18 -3.87 -14.74 -13.75
CA PHE A 18 -3.30 -13.48 -13.28
C PHE A 18 -2.10 -13.78 -12.38
N LEU A 19 -0.92 -13.28 -12.77
CA LEU A 19 0.34 -13.50 -12.08
C LEU A 19 0.84 -12.17 -11.47
N VAL A 20 1.00 -12.19 -10.15
CA VAL A 20 1.79 -11.23 -9.40
C VAL A 20 2.89 -11.99 -8.68
N THR A 21 4.13 -11.54 -8.84
CA THR A 21 5.28 -12.07 -8.10
C THR A 21 5.66 -11.14 -6.96
N THR A 22 6.16 -11.71 -5.87
CA THR A 22 6.60 -10.95 -4.70
C THR A 22 8.11 -11.16 -4.52
N PRO A 23 8.92 -10.09 -4.47
CA PRO A 23 10.34 -10.23 -4.21
C PRO A 23 10.58 -10.70 -2.77
N ALA A 24 11.71 -11.35 -2.54
CA ALA A 24 12.15 -11.64 -1.18
C ALA A 24 12.65 -10.34 -0.50
N TRP A 25 12.31 -10.15 0.77
CA TRP A 25 12.69 -8.97 1.56
C TRP A 25 13.78 -9.34 2.58
N GLY A 26 14.87 -8.56 2.65
CA GLY A 26 15.96 -8.75 3.62
C GLY A 26 17.36 -8.86 3.01
N ALA A 27 18.39 -8.49 3.78
CA ALA A 27 19.78 -8.64 3.36
C ALA A 27 20.14 -10.12 3.17
N GLY A 28 20.52 -10.52 1.96
CA GLY A 28 20.90 -11.90 1.64
C GLY A 28 19.73 -12.84 1.32
N ALA A 29 18.49 -12.34 1.27
CA ALA A 29 17.36 -13.14 0.81
C ALA A 29 17.54 -13.47 -0.69
N PRO A 30 17.53 -14.75 -1.09
CA PRO A 30 17.65 -15.12 -2.49
C PRO A 30 16.44 -14.58 -3.24
N ASP A 31 16.68 -13.78 -4.28
CA ASP A 31 15.60 -13.21 -5.07
C ASP A 31 14.98 -14.29 -5.95
N ALA A 32 13.87 -14.86 -5.46
CA ALA A 32 13.13 -15.92 -6.15
C ALA A 32 12.17 -15.37 -7.20
N GLU A 33 12.02 -14.05 -7.33
CA GLU A 33 10.98 -13.43 -8.17
C GLU A 33 11.09 -13.87 -9.64
N LEU A 34 12.31 -13.90 -10.17
CA LEU A 34 12.57 -14.34 -11.53
C LEU A 34 12.22 -15.83 -11.72
N THR A 35 12.58 -16.67 -10.75
CA THR A 35 12.31 -18.11 -10.79
C THR A 35 10.81 -18.38 -10.71
N ASP A 36 10.12 -17.72 -9.79
CA ASP A 36 8.68 -17.86 -9.59
C ASP A 36 7.89 -17.45 -10.84
N GLY A 37 8.26 -16.32 -11.44
CA GLY A 37 7.65 -15.83 -12.67
C GLY A 37 7.82 -16.81 -13.83
N LYS A 38 9.03 -17.36 -14.00
CA LYS A 38 9.35 -18.38 -15.02
C LYS A 38 8.54 -19.66 -14.80
N ASN A 39 8.51 -20.16 -13.58
CA ASN A 39 7.79 -21.39 -13.24
C ASN A 39 6.29 -21.30 -13.59
N VAL A 40 5.66 -20.16 -13.30
CA VAL A 40 4.24 -19.95 -13.64
C VAL A 40 4.05 -19.80 -15.15
N ALA A 41 4.95 -19.09 -15.84
CA ALA A 41 4.91 -18.98 -17.30
C ALA A 41 4.98 -20.36 -17.98
N ASP A 42 5.92 -21.21 -17.55
CA ASP A 42 6.09 -22.57 -18.06
C ASP A 42 4.87 -23.45 -17.76
N ALA A 43 4.31 -23.35 -16.56
CA ALA A 43 3.08 -24.06 -16.21
C ALA A 43 1.89 -23.62 -17.07
N CYS A 44 1.72 -22.32 -17.31
CA CYS A 44 0.68 -21.78 -18.18
C CYS A 44 0.83 -22.28 -19.61
N LYS A 45 2.08 -22.31 -20.11
CA LYS A 45 2.39 -22.84 -21.44
C LYS A 45 2.03 -24.32 -21.55
N ALA A 46 2.44 -25.13 -20.57
CA ALA A 46 2.18 -26.56 -20.56
C ALA A 46 0.68 -26.88 -20.47
N ALA A 47 -0.09 -26.08 -19.72
CA ALA A 47 -1.53 -26.25 -19.56
C ALA A 47 -2.37 -25.67 -20.72
N GLY A 48 -1.76 -24.95 -21.66
CA GLY A 48 -2.47 -24.34 -22.79
C GLY A 48 -3.34 -23.13 -22.40
N VAL A 49 -2.92 -22.39 -21.37
CA VAL A 49 -3.60 -21.14 -20.94
C VAL A 49 -3.66 -20.15 -22.11
N GLN A 50 -4.84 -19.59 -22.35
CA GLN A 50 -5.10 -18.70 -23.48
C GLN A 50 -4.77 -17.23 -23.19
N HIS A 51 -4.64 -16.85 -21.92
CA HIS A 51 -4.28 -15.49 -21.53
C HIS A 51 -3.58 -15.42 -20.17
N LEU A 52 -2.29 -15.08 -20.16
CA LEU A 52 -1.54 -14.76 -18.95
C LEU A 52 -1.45 -13.25 -18.76
N VAL A 53 -2.04 -12.72 -17.69
CA VAL A 53 -1.88 -11.31 -17.31
C VAL A 53 -0.78 -11.23 -16.25
N PHE A 54 0.33 -10.56 -16.56
CA PHE A 54 1.45 -10.42 -15.64
C PHE A 54 1.61 -8.96 -15.17
N SER A 55 1.66 -8.80 -13.84
CA SER A 55 1.95 -7.51 -13.19
C SER A 55 3.44 -7.18 -13.31
N SER A 56 3.80 -6.54 -14.42
CA SER A 56 5.19 -6.19 -14.76
C SER A 56 5.56 -4.76 -14.36
N LEU A 57 6.85 -4.42 -14.48
CA LEU A 57 7.43 -3.08 -14.29
C LEU A 57 8.49 -2.81 -15.38
N LEU A 58 8.90 -1.55 -15.53
CA LEU A 58 9.97 -1.16 -16.44
C LEU A 58 11.34 -1.69 -16.01
N HIS A 59 12.22 -1.97 -16.97
CA HIS A 59 13.62 -2.30 -16.68
C HIS A 59 14.44 -1.02 -16.46
N VAL A 60 14.32 -0.42 -15.28
CA VAL A 60 14.95 0.86 -14.88
C VAL A 60 16.45 0.93 -15.23
N THR A 61 17.23 -0.13 -15.01
CA THR A 61 18.65 -0.12 -15.36
C THR A 61 18.87 0.07 -16.86
N LYS A 62 18.11 -0.63 -17.72
CA LYS A 62 18.20 -0.51 -19.18
C LYS A 62 17.66 0.83 -19.67
N GLU A 63 16.47 1.22 -19.20
CA GLU A 63 15.79 2.47 -19.59
C GLU A 63 16.61 3.72 -19.27
N THR A 64 17.39 3.68 -18.18
CA THR A 64 18.21 4.82 -17.77
C THR A 64 19.64 4.76 -18.28
N GLY A 65 19.98 3.84 -19.19
CA GLY A 65 21.34 3.65 -19.69
C GLY A 65 22.35 3.33 -18.58
N GLY A 66 21.92 2.63 -17.53
CA GLY A 66 22.75 2.25 -16.38
C GLY A 66 22.89 3.30 -15.29
N ARG A 67 22.24 4.47 -15.42
CA ARG A 67 22.29 5.55 -14.40
C ARG A 67 21.67 5.11 -13.07
N LEU A 68 20.58 4.34 -13.12
CA LEU A 68 19.90 3.81 -11.93
C LEU A 68 20.00 2.28 -11.91
N LYS A 69 21.02 1.75 -11.22
CA LYS A 69 21.38 0.32 -11.22
C LYS A 69 20.99 -0.46 -9.96
N HIS A 70 20.32 0.19 -9.01
CA HIS A 70 20.00 -0.37 -7.70
C HIS A 70 18.48 -0.54 -7.50
N VAL A 71 17.76 -0.80 -8.59
CA VAL A 71 16.30 -1.01 -8.60
C VAL A 71 15.95 -2.45 -9.06
N PRO A 72 16.53 -3.49 -8.43
CA PRO A 72 16.42 -4.87 -8.92
C PRO A 72 14.99 -5.38 -9.01
N ARG A 73 14.06 -4.90 -8.16
CA ARG A 73 12.65 -5.31 -8.18
C ARG A 73 11.92 -4.89 -9.46
N PHE A 74 12.27 -3.74 -10.02
CA PHE A 74 11.74 -3.28 -11.31
C PHE A 74 12.34 -4.11 -12.44
N ASP A 75 13.67 -4.24 -12.43
CA ASP A 75 14.41 -4.98 -13.45
C ASP A 75 14.00 -6.47 -13.50
N HIS A 76 13.80 -7.13 -12.34
CA HIS A 76 13.40 -8.53 -12.28
C HIS A 76 11.98 -8.77 -12.80
N LYS A 77 11.03 -7.88 -12.53
CA LYS A 77 9.70 -7.95 -13.16
C LYS A 77 9.81 -7.79 -14.67
N ALA A 78 10.61 -6.84 -15.14
CA ALA A 78 10.86 -6.70 -16.57
C ALA A 78 11.54 -7.94 -17.19
N ASP A 79 12.44 -8.60 -16.46
CA ASP A 79 13.09 -9.84 -16.90
C ASP A 79 12.12 -11.03 -16.93
N VAL A 80 11.17 -11.12 -15.99
CA VAL A 80 10.06 -12.08 -16.05
C VAL A 80 9.16 -11.80 -17.24
N GLU A 81 8.80 -10.55 -17.49
CA GLU A 81 8.04 -10.17 -18.68
C GLU A 81 8.76 -10.59 -19.97
N ALA A 82 10.06 -10.28 -20.08
CA ALA A 82 10.87 -10.68 -21.22
C ALA A 82 10.86 -12.20 -21.42
N TYR A 83 10.91 -12.97 -20.33
CA TYR A 83 10.79 -14.42 -20.37
C TYR A 83 9.42 -14.89 -20.84
N ILE A 84 8.33 -14.34 -20.30
CA ILE A 84 6.96 -14.69 -20.71
C ILE A 84 6.79 -14.42 -22.20
N ARG A 85 7.26 -13.27 -22.70
CA ARG A 85 7.26 -12.95 -24.15
C ARG A 85 7.99 -14.01 -24.97
N ALA A 86 9.18 -14.41 -24.52
CA ALA A 86 9.98 -15.44 -25.20
C ALA A 86 9.37 -16.84 -25.12
N SER A 87 8.61 -17.15 -24.08
CA SER A 87 7.99 -18.46 -23.87
C SER A 87 6.88 -18.77 -24.90
N GLY A 88 6.25 -17.73 -25.47
CA GLY A 88 5.15 -17.85 -26.43
C GLY A 88 3.77 -18.03 -25.80
N VAL A 89 3.63 -17.92 -24.48
CA VAL A 89 2.32 -17.85 -23.81
C VAL A 89 1.63 -16.55 -24.24
N PRO A 90 0.36 -16.58 -24.69
CA PRO A 90 -0.37 -15.35 -24.99
C PRO A 90 -0.53 -14.53 -23.72
N ALA A 91 0.04 -13.32 -23.69
CA ALA A 91 0.16 -12.56 -22.46
C ALA A 91 -0.10 -11.05 -22.63
N THR A 92 -0.57 -10.44 -21.55
CA THR A 92 -0.68 -8.98 -21.38
C THR A 92 0.15 -8.57 -20.18
N PHE A 93 0.86 -7.46 -20.33
CA PHE A 93 1.75 -6.91 -19.32
C PHE A 93 1.24 -5.54 -18.93
N GLY A 94 1.14 -5.28 -17.63
CA GLY A 94 0.83 -3.95 -17.14
C GLY A 94 1.05 -3.86 -15.63
N GLU A 95 1.31 -2.64 -15.16
CA GLU A 95 0.72 -2.21 -13.90
C GLU A 95 -0.79 -2.10 -14.18
N ASP A 96 -1.67 -2.60 -13.31
CA ASP A 96 -3.12 -2.47 -13.54
C ASP A 96 -3.59 -1.00 -13.48
N GLY A 97 -2.67 -0.07 -13.20
CA GLY A 97 -2.93 1.35 -13.03
C GLY A 97 -3.77 1.64 -11.78
N VAL A 98 -3.90 0.64 -10.89
CA VAL A 98 -4.73 0.72 -9.70
C VAL A 98 -3.85 0.86 -8.46
N PHE A 99 -3.93 2.03 -7.83
CA PHE A 99 -3.31 2.28 -6.52
C PHE A 99 -3.96 1.38 -5.48
N THR A 100 -3.19 0.42 -4.95
CA THR A 100 -3.70 -0.53 -3.96
C THR A 100 -3.33 -0.08 -2.56
N LEU A 101 -4.32 0.06 -1.69
CA LEU A 101 -4.12 0.21 -0.25
C LEU A 101 -4.33 -1.15 0.40
N ALA A 102 -3.24 -1.72 0.92
CA ALA A 102 -3.23 -3.06 1.49
C ALA A 102 -2.94 -3.00 3.01
N TYR A 103 -3.89 -3.44 3.82
CA TYR A 103 -3.78 -3.41 5.28
C TYR A 103 -4.20 -4.74 5.93
N PRO A 104 -3.68 -5.05 7.14
CA PRO A 104 -4.05 -6.26 7.88
C PRO A 104 -5.38 -6.14 8.63
N VAL A 105 -6.10 -5.03 8.44
CA VAL A 105 -7.38 -4.71 9.12
C VAL A 105 -8.49 -4.46 8.12
N GLY A 106 -9.74 -4.45 8.61
CA GLY A 106 -10.94 -4.27 7.80
C GLY A 106 -11.06 -2.91 7.14
N ALA A 107 -11.94 -2.84 6.14
CA ALA A 107 -12.26 -1.63 5.38
C ALA A 107 -12.96 -0.54 6.22
N ASP A 108 -13.36 -0.86 7.43
CA ASP A 108 -14.04 -0.05 8.44
C ASP A 108 -13.11 0.45 9.56
N ALA A 109 -11.86 -0.03 9.60
CA ALA A 109 -10.85 0.45 10.55
C ALA A 109 -10.68 1.98 10.44
N ARG A 110 -10.51 2.65 11.58
CA ARG A 110 -10.60 4.12 11.67
C ARG A 110 -9.23 4.74 11.93
N PHE A 111 -8.60 5.23 10.87
CA PHE A 111 -7.28 5.87 10.91
C PHE A 111 -7.43 7.37 11.21
N PRO A 112 -6.86 7.89 12.29
CA PRO A 112 -6.80 9.33 12.52
C PRO A 112 -5.74 9.96 11.60
N LEU A 113 -6.15 10.73 10.61
CA LEU A 113 -5.22 11.41 9.70
C LEU A 113 -5.01 12.86 10.14
N ILE A 114 -3.80 13.36 10.01
CA ILE A 114 -3.44 14.76 10.27
C ILE A 114 -2.41 15.24 9.25
N GLU A 115 -2.56 16.48 8.76
CA GLU A 115 -1.52 17.15 8.00
C GLU A 115 -0.51 17.75 8.99
N ILE A 116 0.60 17.05 9.21
CA ILE A 116 1.55 17.41 10.28
C ILE A 116 2.14 18.82 10.07
N GLY A 117 2.45 19.19 8.82
CA GLY A 117 3.14 20.43 8.48
C GLY A 117 2.33 21.70 8.79
N GLU A 118 1.02 21.63 8.65
CA GLU A 118 0.10 22.75 8.83
C GLU A 118 -0.68 22.67 10.14
N ASP A 119 -1.06 21.47 10.58
CA ASP A 119 -2.02 21.33 11.68
C ASP A 119 -1.37 21.27 13.05
N MET A 120 -0.15 20.75 13.17
CA MET A 120 0.49 20.58 14.48
C MET A 120 0.60 21.93 15.21
N GLY A 121 0.95 23.01 14.48
CA GLY A 121 0.96 24.36 15.03
C GLY A 121 -0.42 24.84 15.49
N LYS A 122 -1.50 24.46 14.80
CA LYS A 122 -2.88 24.82 15.16
C LYS A 122 -3.29 24.19 16.49
N TYR A 123 -2.98 22.90 16.68
CA TYR A 123 -3.22 22.19 17.94
C TYR A 123 -2.43 22.78 19.12
N VAL A 124 -1.17 23.16 18.88
CA VAL A 124 -0.33 23.83 19.90
C VAL A 124 -0.91 25.19 20.26
N VAL A 125 -1.28 26.01 19.27
CA VAL A 125 -1.90 27.34 19.50
C VAL A 125 -3.20 27.21 20.29
N ALA A 126 -4.06 26.27 19.93
CA ALA A 126 -5.31 26.02 20.62
C ALA A 126 -5.07 25.63 22.09
N SER A 127 -4.11 24.73 22.32
CA SER A 127 -3.72 24.29 23.67
C SER A 127 -3.17 25.43 24.54
N ILE A 128 -2.38 26.34 23.96
CA ILE A 128 -1.86 27.52 24.67
C ILE A 128 -2.98 28.49 25.01
N LYS A 129 -3.83 28.84 24.04
CA LYS A 129 -4.93 29.79 24.23
C LYS A 129 -5.99 29.29 25.20
N GLN A 130 -6.18 27.98 25.29
CA GLN A 130 -7.16 27.33 26.17
C GLN A 130 -6.50 26.53 27.29
N ARG A 131 -5.33 26.99 27.77
CA ARG A 131 -4.50 26.30 28.77
C ARG A 131 -5.30 25.70 29.92
N THR A 132 -6.20 26.46 30.53
CA THR A 132 -6.99 26.01 31.70
C THR A 132 -7.88 24.80 31.41
N LYS A 133 -8.30 24.59 30.15
CA LYS A 133 -9.10 23.43 29.73
C LYS A 133 -8.27 22.17 29.48
N VAL A 134 -6.98 22.32 29.18
CA VAL A 134 -6.13 21.21 28.70
C VAL A 134 -5.06 20.77 29.70
N LEU A 135 -4.95 21.40 30.87
CA LEU A 135 -4.01 20.94 31.91
C LEU A 135 -4.34 19.50 32.33
N GLY A 136 -3.41 18.58 32.10
CA GLY A 136 -3.57 17.16 32.41
C GLY A 136 -4.44 16.38 31.41
N ALA A 137 -4.97 17.04 30.38
CA ALA A 137 -5.78 16.39 29.35
C ALA A 137 -4.92 15.85 28.20
N GLN A 138 -5.45 14.87 27.48
CA GLN A 138 -4.93 14.44 26.18
C GLN A 138 -5.63 15.20 25.08
N VAL A 139 -4.88 15.89 24.22
CA VAL A 139 -5.39 16.50 22.99
C VAL A 139 -5.07 15.56 21.84
N LEU A 140 -6.10 15.06 21.16
CA LEU A 140 -5.99 14.08 20.08
C LEU A 140 -5.86 14.83 18.76
N ALA A 141 -4.67 14.79 18.18
CA ALA A 141 -4.36 15.52 16.95
C ALA A 141 -4.75 14.71 15.72
N ALA A 142 -5.90 15.03 15.12
CA ALA A 142 -6.41 14.41 13.89
C ALA A 142 -7.45 15.30 13.22
N ALA A 143 -7.47 15.36 11.89
CA ALA A 143 -8.51 16.06 11.15
C ALA A 143 -9.87 15.35 11.26
N ASP A 144 -9.85 14.01 11.15
CA ASP A 144 -11.00 13.13 11.29
C ASP A 144 -10.50 11.68 11.40
N TYR A 145 -11.41 10.74 11.66
CA TYR A 145 -11.20 9.33 11.42
C TYR A 145 -11.58 8.97 9.98
N TYR A 146 -10.63 8.37 9.27
CA TYR A 146 -10.79 7.92 7.89
C TYR A 146 -10.75 6.40 7.82
N THR A 147 -11.72 5.84 7.10
CA THR A 147 -11.68 4.43 6.72
C THR A 147 -10.78 4.25 5.49
N PRO A 148 -10.14 3.08 5.29
CA PRO A 148 -9.42 2.79 4.05
C PRO A 148 -10.24 3.09 2.79
N THR A 149 -11.54 2.77 2.81
CA THR A 149 -12.47 3.04 1.71
C THR A 149 -12.70 4.53 1.48
N ARG A 150 -12.79 5.36 2.54
CA ARG A 150 -12.89 6.81 2.41
C ARG A 150 -11.60 7.42 1.87
N ILE A 151 -10.44 6.98 2.37
CA ILE A 151 -9.12 7.44 1.90
C ILE A 151 -9.02 7.22 0.39
N LEU A 152 -9.27 5.99 -0.05
CA LEU A 152 -9.21 5.64 -1.47
C LEU A 152 -10.21 6.43 -2.30
N LYS A 153 -11.46 6.55 -1.85
CA LYS A 153 -12.49 7.33 -2.55
C LYS A 153 -12.07 8.80 -2.74
N GLU A 154 -11.61 9.47 -1.68
CA GLU A 154 -11.16 10.86 -1.78
C GLU A 154 -9.93 10.99 -2.69
N PHE A 155 -9.02 10.00 -2.66
CA PHE A 155 -7.88 9.94 -3.57
C PHE A 155 -8.31 9.81 -5.04
N GLU A 156 -9.23 8.89 -5.37
CA GLU A 156 -9.75 8.75 -6.74
C GLU A 156 -10.45 10.03 -7.21
N GLU A 157 -11.29 10.64 -6.36
CA GLU A 157 -12.02 11.85 -6.70
C GLU A 157 -11.09 13.02 -7.06
N VAL A 158 -9.98 13.18 -6.34
CA VAL A 158 -9.06 14.29 -6.54
C VAL A 158 -8.07 14.02 -7.67
N THR A 159 -7.51 12.81 -7.74
CA THR A 159 -6.42 12.47 -8.67
C THR A 159 -6.90 11.93 -10.00
N GLY A 160 -8.08 11.29 -10.03
CA GLY A 160 -8.57 10.53 -11.18
C GLY A 160 -7.96 9.13 -11.31
N GLN A 161 -6.99 8.78 -10.47
CA GLN A 161 -6.35 7.47 -10.46
C GLN A 161 -7.30 6.42 -9.91
N LYS A 162 -7.28 5.22 -10.48
CA LYS A 162 -8.06 4.09 -9.95
C LYS A 162 -7.39 3.52 -8.70
N THR A 163 -8.21 3.05 -7.78
CA THR A 163 -7.76 2.50 -6.52
C THR A 163 -8.48 1.20 -6.16
N ARG A 164 -7.87 0.44 -5.26
CA ARG A 164 -8.46 -0.77 -4.70
C ARG A 164 -8.01 -0.94 -3.26
N PHE A 165 -8.95 -1.33 -2.40
CA PHE A 165 -8.62 -1.81 -1.07
C PHE A 165 -8.40 -3.32 -1.09
N VAL A 166 -7.36 -3.79 -0.40
CA VAL A 166 -7.13 -5.20 -0.16
C VAL A 166 -6.88 -5.42 1.33
N GLN A 167 -7.75 -6.20 1.96
CA GLN A 167 -7.45 -6.70 3.29
C GLN A 167 -6.50 -7.90 3.15
N VAL A 168 -5.39 -7.85 3.87
CA VAL A 168 -4.33 -8.85 3.84
C VAL A 168 -4.36 -9.65 5.14
N ASP A 169 -4.02 -10.93 5.08
CA ASP A 169 -3.75 -11.71 6.29
C ASP A 169 -2.62 -11.05 7.12
N PRO A 170 -2.73 -10.96 8.46
CA PRO A 170 -1.70 -10.36 9.32
C PRO A 170 -0.27 -10.88 9.10
N GLN A 171 -0.09 -12.19 8.94
CA GLN A 171 1.24 -12.78 8.76
C GLN A 171 1.77 -12.48 7.36
N ALA A 172 0.91 -12.55 6.34
CA ALA A 172 1.26 -12.16 4.98
C ALA A 172 1.62 -10.67 4.89
N TYR A 173 0.90 -9.79 5.59
CA TYR A 173 1.21 -8.36 5.68
C TYR A 173 2.59 -8.14 6.29
N LYS A 174 2.88 -8.77 7.43
CA LYS A 174 4.20 -8.67 8.08
C LYS A 174 5.33 -9.14 7.17
N ALA A 175 5.16 -10.33 6.57
CA ALA A 175 6.16 -10.94 5.70
C ALA A 175 6.46 -10.10 4.44
N ALA A 176 5.49 -9.28 3.99
CA ALA A 176 5.63 -8.41 2.84
C ALA A 176 6.36 -7.08 3.15
N LEU A 177 6.62 -6.75 4.42
CA LEU A 177 7.24 -5.49 4.79
C LEU A 177 8.77 -5.50 4.57
N PRO A 178 9.36 -4.51 3.85
CA PRO A 178 10.79 -4.38 3.56
C PRO A 178 11.75 -4.14 4.75
N MET A 179 11.42 -4.56 5.97
CA MET A 179 12.09 -4.09 7.19
C MET A 179 12.44 -5.24 8.13
N PRO A 180 13.33 -5.00 9.13
CA PRO A 180 13.63 -6.00 10.16
C PRO A 180 12.36 -6.53 10.83
N ASP A 181 12.34 -7.83 11.16
CA ASP A 181 11.14 -8.52 11.68
C ASP A 181 10.53 -7.83 12.90
N ALA A 182 11.36 -7.32 13.82
CA ALA A 182 10.88 -6.58 14.98
C ALA A 182 10.10 -5.31 14.62
N ILE A 183 10.54 -4.57 13.59
CA ILE A 183 9.85 -3.36 13.11
C ILE A 183 8.59 -3.75 12.33
N ALA A 184 8.65 -4.81 11.52
CA ALA A 184 7.49 -5.33 10.81
C ALA A 184 6.40 -5.80 11.79
N GLN A 185 6.79 -6.46 12.88
CA GLN A 185 5.91 -6.89 13.97
C GLN A 185 5.25 -5.68 14.66
N GLU A 186 6.03 -4.64 14.99
CA GLU A 186 5.52 -3.41 15.60
C GLU A 186 4.47 -2.73 14.69
N LEU A 187 4.75 -2.60 13.39
CA LEU A 187 3.80 -2.02 12.44
C LEU A 187 2.53 -2.87 12.28
N LEU A 188 2.66 -4.19 12.27
CA LEU A 188 1.50 -5.08 12.25
C LEU A 188 0.63 -4.84 13.50
N GLU A 189 1.23 -4.87 14.68
CA GLU A 189 0.51 -4.67 15.95
C GLU A 189 -0.12 -3.28 16.03
N ASN A 190 0.54 -2.25 15.48
CA ASN A 190 -0.03 -0.91 15.37
C ASN A 190 -1.30 -0.90 14.50
N HIS A 191 -1.27 -1.54 13.32
CA HIS A 191 -2.46 -1.62 12.47
C HIS A 191 -3.56 -2.43 13.14
N LEU A 192 -3.24 -3.57 13.77
CA LEU A 192 -4.22 -4.36 14.52
C LEU A 192 -4.85 -3.54 15.64
N PHE A 193 -4.07 -2.73 16.36
CA PHE A 193 -4.57 -1.80 17.37
C PHE A 193 -5.48 -0.71 16.78
N ILE A 194 -5.23 -0.25 15.55
CA ILE A 194 -6.13 0.66 14.81
C ILE A 194 -7.45 -0.04 14.44
N GLY A 195 -7.39 -1.32 14.08
CA GLY A 195 -8.59 -2.13 13.82
C GLY A 195 -9.42 -2.33 15.07
N GLU A 196 -8.76 -2.72 16.17
CA GLU A 196 -9.39 -2.94 17.47
C GLU A 196 -8.39 -2.72 18.61
N PRO A 197 -8.68 -1.85 19.61
CA PRO A 197 -9.90 -1.07 19.81
C PRO A 197 -9.95 0.27 19.05
N GLY A 198 -8.91 0.64 18.30
CA GLY A 198 -8.76 1.93 17.61
C GLY A 198 -7.53 2.71 18.07
N TYR A 199 -6.95 3.55 17.20
CA TYR A 199 -5.67 4.26 17.45
C TYR A 199 -5.62 5.07 18.75
N PHE A 200 -6.68 5.80 19.10
CA PHE A 200 -6.79 6.51 20.38
C PHE A 200 -7.56 5.70 21.43
N ALA A 201 -7.45 4.37 21.38
CA ALA A 201 -8.29 3.42 22.10
C ALA A 201 -9.79 3.67 21.86
N GLY A 202 -10.16 4.02 20.62
CA GLY A 202 -11.54 4.30 20.21
C GLY A 202 -12.11 5.63 20.71
N LYS A 203 -11.33 6.50 21.36
CA LYS A 203 -11.81 7.82 21.83
C LYS A 203 -12.25 8.71 20.66
N ASP A 204 -13.32 9.47 20.89
CA ASP A 204 -13.82 10.46 19.94
C ASP A 204 -12.91 11.71 19.87
N LEU A 205 -12.92 12.39 18.72
CA LEU A 205 -12.09 13.57 18.44
C LEU A 205 -12.77 14.89 18.80
N LYS A 206 -14.07 14.90 19.10
CA LYS A 206 -14.87 16.13 19.23
C LYS A 206 -14.25 17.14 20.20
N SER A 207 -13.77 16.71 21.36
CA SER A 207 -13.16 17.62 22.34
C SER A 207 -11.92 18.34 21.80
N SER A 208 -11.13 17.66 20.97
CA SER A 208 -9.93 18.22 20.37
C SER A 208 -10.27 19.10 19.17
N LEU A 209 -11.27 18.73 18.37
CA LEU A 209 -11.77 19.55 17.26
C LEU A 209 -12.47 20.83 17.75
N ASP A 210 -13.29 20.74 18.80
CA ASP A 210 -13.91 21.89 19.46
C ASP A 210 -12.83 22.85 19.99
N LEU A 211 -11.73 22.32 20.54
CA LEU A 211 -10.58 23.13 20.98
C LEU A 211 -10.02 23.97 19.83
N LEU A 212 -9.88 23.43 18.62
CA LEU A 212 -9.48 24.27 17.47
C LEU A 212 -10.55 25.29 17.10
N ALA A 213 -11.81 24.85 16.99
CA ALA A 213 -12.92 25.69 16.54
C ALA A 213 -13.10 26.93 17.43
N GLU A 214 -12.96 26.77 18.75
CA GLU A 214 -13.09 27.86 19.72
C GLU A 214 -12.05 28.99 19.55
N VAL A 215 -10.90 28.69 18.95
CA VAL A 215 -9.86 29.69 18.65
C VAL A 215 -9.85 30.09 17.17
N GLY A 216 -10.90 29.74 16.43
CA GLY A 216 -11.07 30.05 15.02
C GLY A 216 -10.15 29.24 14.09
N LEU A 217 -9.71 28.06 14.52
CA LEU A 217 -8.86 27.17 13.73
C LEU A 217 -9.63 25.92 13.30
N LYS A 218 -9.18 25.30 12.21
CA LYS A 218 -9.65 23.99 11.75
C LYS A 218 -8.47 23.17 11.21
N PRO A 219 -8.47 21.84 11.39
CA PRO A 219 -7.46 20.99 10.76
C PRO A 219 -7.68 20.92 9.25
N THR A 220 -6.63 20.56 8.52
CA THR A 220 -6.67 20.35 7.07
C THR A 220 -7.19 18.92 6.80
N SER A 221 -8.28 18.80 6.06
CA SER A 221 -8.85 17.51 5.69
C SER A 221 -7.97 16.76 4.69
N PHE A 222 -8.15 15.44 4.58
CA PHE A 222 -7.38 14.63 3.63
C PHE A 222 -7.62 15.07 2.18
N LYS A 223 -8.87 15.37 1.80
CA LYS A 223 -9.20 15.94 0.50
C LYS A 223 -8.52 17.29 0.22
N GLU A 224 -8.53 18.23 1.17
CA GLU A 224 -7.81 19.52 1.03
C GLU A 224 -6.29 19.29 0.85
N TYR A 225 -5.72 18.34 1.59
CA TYR A 225 -4.31 17.95 1.42
C TYR A 225 -4.04 17.40 0.01
N LEU A 226 -4.88 16.50 -0.49
CA LEU A 226 -4.74 15.93 -1.83
C LEU A 226 -4.84 16.99 -2.92
N GLU A 227 -5.79 17.91 -2.81
CA GLU A 227 -5.98 19.00 -3.79
C GLU A 227 -4.76 19.90 -3.85
N LYS A 228 -4.19 20.25 -2.68
CA LYS A 228 -2.96 21.05 -2.59
C LYS A 228 -1.74 20.33 -3.17
N ASN A 229 -1.67 19.01 -3.02
CA ASN A 229 -0.52 18.19 -3.41
C ASN A 229 -0.76 17.34 -4.66
N LYS A 230 -1.76 17.68 -5.47
CA LYS A 230 -2.21 16.85 -6.60
C LYS A 230 -1.09 16.50 -7.58
N SER A 231 -0.14 17.39 -7.80
CA SER A 231 1.01 17.16 -8.69
C SER A 231 1.97 16.07 -8.21
N ALA A 232 1.95 15.71 -6.93
CA ALA A 232 2.73 14.59 -6.41
C ALA A 232 2.15 13.22 -6.81
N PHE A 233 0.91 13.20 -7.33
CA PHE A 233 0.15 11.99 -7.67
C PHE A 233 -0.26 11.95 -9.16
N ALA A 234 0.24 12.89 -9.96
CA ALA A 234 -0.05 13.04 -11.38
C ALA A 234 0.93 12.26 -12.26
#